data_AF-A0A2H0LJ37-F1
#
_entry.id   AF-A0A2H0LJ37-F1
#
_cell.length_a   1.000
_cell.length_b   1.000
_cell.length_c   1.000
_cell.angle_alpha   90.00
_cell.angle_beta   90.00
_cell.angle_gamma   90.00
#
_symmetry.space_group_name_H-M   'P 1'
#
loop_
_entity.id
_entity.type
_entity.pdbx_description
1 polymer ?
#
loop_
_entity_poly.entity_id
_entity_poly.type
_entity_poly.pdbx_seq_one_letter_code
_entity_poly.pdbx_strand_id
1 'polypeptide(L)'
;MGSLIRPGLQQGPLVWDPDLEEAGELPHSILLIDNYFTIYRRRRRALISGVAPPGLGGNRPPQARAWRAYQNRMNEEPMWKCAERYRQMMHEKGYHSIRALARATGADHSRLARILKVLELPEGVLAELRNHASHSHVRAHFTEKRLRQLVRENRSERAILREITQIVQGSTCLSRFAQKKQYCGAGTTLAE
;
A
#
# COMPACT_ATOMS: atom_id res chain seq x y z
N MET A 1 30.19 -16.89 -23.64
CA MET A 1 31.18 -16.59 -22.58
C MET A 1 32.10 -15.49 -23.12
N GLY A 2 31.84 -14.23 -22.80
CA GLY A 2 32.64 -13.10 -23.31
C GLY A 2 32.80 -12.05 -22.23
N SER A 3 34.02 -11.91 -21.69
CA SER A 3 34.38 -10.92 -20.68
C SER A 3 34.63 -9.57 -21.35
N LEU A 4 33.80 -8.58 -21.01
CA LEU A 4 34.06 -7.17 -21.30
C LEU A 4 35.05 -6.63 -20.26
N ILE A 5 36.35 -6.77 -20.54
CA ILE A 5 37.40 -6.05 -19.82
C ILE A 5 37.44 -4.64 -20.39
N ARG A 6 37.14 -3.62 -19.57
CA ARG A 6 37.35 -2.21 -19.94
C ARG A 6 38.83 -1.87 -19.74
N PRO A 7 39.61 -1.58 -20.79
CA PRO A 7 40.97 -1.10 -20.64
C PRO A 7 40.95 0.40 -20.30
N GLY A 8 41.80 0.83 -19.37
CA GLY A 8 42.29 2.22 -19.36
C GLY A 8 41.70 3.19 -18.34
N LEU A 9 41.51 2.78 -17.09
CA LEU A 9 41.56 3.73 -15.96
C LEU A 9 42.73 3.33 -15.06
N GLN A 10 43.94 3.68 -15.50
CA GLN A 10 45.08 3.77 -14.58
C GLN A 10 44.79 4.96 -13.66
N GLN A 11 44.12 4.70 -12.54
CA GLN A 11 44.10 5.64 -11.44
C GLN A 11 45.50 5.60 -10.84
N GLY A 12 46.33 6.58 -11.21
CA GLY A 12 47.56 6.85 -10.48
C GLY A 12 47.23 7.08 -9.00
N PRO A 13 48.19 6.84 -8.09
CA PRO A 13 47.99 7.12 -6.68
C PRO A 13 47.57 8.58 -6.51
N LEU A 14 46.39 8.80 -5.94
CA LEU A 14 45.91 10.12 -5.54
C LEU A 14 46.88 10.64 -4.47
N VAL A 15 47.89 11.38 -4.90
CA VAL A 15 48.75 12.16 -4.01
C VAL A 15 47.87 13.29 -3.49
N TRP A 16 47.46 13.17 -2.24
CA TRP A 16 46.74 14.22 -1.52
C TRP A 16 47.69 15.40 -1.37
N ASP A 17 47.38 16.52 -2.02
CA ASP A 17 48.19 17.74 -1.95
C ASP A 17 47.90 18.43 -0.59
N PRO A 18 48.87 18.44 0.35
CA PRO A 18 48.67 18.98 1.70
C PRO A 18 48.54 20.51 1.71
N ASP A 19 48.91 21.18 0.62
CA ASP A 19 48.81 22.64 0.47
C ASP A 19 47.55 23.08 -0.28
N LEU A 20 46.70 22.12 -0.69
CA LEU A 20 45.37 22.43 -1.21
C LEU A 20 44.53 22.94 -0.03
N GLU A 21 44.47 24.27 0.14
CA GLU A 21 43.61 24.95 1.12
C GLU A 21 42.28 24.20 1.20
N GLU A 22 42.04 23.59 2.37
CA GLU A 22 40.83 22.86 2.68
C GLU A 22 39.66 23.74 2.26
N ALA A 23 39.02 23.40 1.13
CA ALA A 23 37.95 24.20 0.56
C ALA A 23 36.84 24.27 1.62
N GLY A 24 36.87 25.33 2.43
CA GLY A 24 35.92 25.62 3.49
C GLY A 24 34.52 25.95 2.96
N GLU A 25 34.30 25.71 1.66
CA GLU A 25 33.00 25.67 1.04
C GLU A 25 32.23 24.46 1.57
N LEU A 26 31.63 24.67 2.75
CA LEU A 26 30.49 23.89 3.21
C LEU A 26 29.62 23.55 2.00
N PRO A 27 29.29 22.26 1.77
CA PRO A 27 28.51 21.87 0.60
C PRO A 27 27.22 22.68 0.58
N HIS A 28 26.96 23.36 -0.54
CA HIS A 28 25.78 24.18 -0.76
C HIS A 28 24.54 23.42 -0.29
N SER A 29 24.02 23.78 0.88
CA SER A 29 22.81 23.18 1.41
C SER A 29 21.64 23.79 0.64
N ILE A 30 21.00 22.97 -0.19
CA ILE A 30 19.77 23.37 -0.86
C ILE A 30 18.68 23.36 0.22
N LEU A 31 18.32 24.55 0.72
CA LEU A 31 17.17 24.73 1.58
C LEU A 31 15.91 24.50 0.76
N LEU A 32 15.29 23.33 0.96
CA LEU A 32 13.98 23.02 0.41
C LEU A 32 12.93 23.61 1.36
N ILE A 33 12.20 24.62 0.88
CA ILE A 33 11.21 25.37 1.68
C ILE A 33 9.95 24.52 1.95
N ASP A 34 9.58 23.65 1.01
CA ASP A 34 8.39 22.79 1.17
C ASP A 34 8.70 21.46 1.85
N ASN A 35 7.65 20.77 2.29
CA ASN A 35 7.77 19.36 2.65
C ASN A 35 8.06 18.54 1.40
N TYR A 36 9.06 17.67 1.44
CA TYR A 36 9.34 16.71 0.36
C TYR A 36 9.44 15.30 0.92
N PHE A 37 9.08 14.32 0.11
CA PHE A 37 9.42 12.92 0.38
C PHE A 37 10.08 12.30 -0.85
N THR A 38 10.97 11.34 -0.62
CA THR A 38 11.70 10.68 -1.71
C THR A 38 11.04 9.37 -2.09
N ILE A 39 10.82 9.11 -3.38
CA ILE A 39 10.43 7.79 -3.89
C ILE A 39 11.52 7.20 -4.79
N TYR A 40 11.54 5.87 -4.94
CA TYR A 40 12.39 5.21 -5.95
C TYR A 40 11.58 4.87 -7.21
N ARG A 41 11.94 5.47 -8.35
CA ARG A 41 11.35 5.18 -9.67
C ARG A 41 12.46 4.79 -10.65
N ARG A 42 12.34 3.63 -11.30
CA ARG A 42 13.34 3.13 -12.28
C ARG A 42 14.79 3.13 -11.74
N ARG A 43 14.99 2.69 -10.49
CA ARG A 43 16.28 2.71 -9.76
C ARG A 43 16.87 4.10 -9.48
N ARG A 44 16.14 5.20 -9.75
CA ARG A 44 16.51 6.57 -9.41
C ARG A 44 15.67 7.08 -8.24
N ARG A 45 16.27 7.90 -7.36
CA ARG A 45 15.56 8.65 -6.31
C ARG A 45 14.90 9.86 -6.96
N ALA A 46 13.62 10.08 -6.71
CA ALA A 46 12.88 11.26 -7.11
C ALA A 46 12.31 11.94 -5.86
N LEU A 47 12.53 13.24 -5.75
CA LEU A 47 11.90 14.08 -4.72
C LEU A 47 10.51 14.48 -5.22
N ILE A 48 9.50 14.30 -4.37
CA ILE A 48 8.13 14.73 -4.62
C ILE A 48 7.80 15.78 -3.59
N SER A 49 7.32 16.93 -4.05
CA SER A 49 6.78 17.99 -3.20
C SER A 49 5.48 17.53 -2.54
N GLY A 50 5.37 17.77 -1.24
CA GLY A 50 4.20 17.47 -0.41
C GLY A 50 4.52 16.59 0.80
N VAL A 51 3.47 16.33 1.58
CA VAL A 51 3.51 15.44 2.74
C VAL A 51 3.53 13.99 2.27
N ALA A 52 4.40 13.17 2.87
CA ALA A 52 4.44 11.74 2.60
C ALA A 52 3.05 11.11 2.84
N PRO A 53 2.52 10.31 1.89
CA PRO A 53 1.18 9.80 2.04
C PRO A 53 1.02 8.95 3.31
N PRO A 54 -0.15 9.02 3.95
CA PRO A 54 -0.36 8.36 5.23
C PRO A 54 -0.16 6.85 5.10
N GLY A 55 0.65 6.25 5.99
CA GLY A 55 0.97 4.82 6.01
C GLY A 55 2.23 4.40 5.24
N LEU A 56 2.93 5.34 4.60
CA LEU A 56 4.32 5.15 4.17
C LEU A 56 5.22 5.69 5.28
N GLY A 57 6.08 4.85 5.88
CA GLY A 57 6.87 5.24 7.04
C GLY A 57 7.69 6.51 6.79
N GLY A 58 7.48 7.56 7.60
CA GLY A 58 7.93 8.93 7.31
C GLY A 58 9.45 9.15 7.34
N ASN A 59 10.22 8.30 8.03
CA ASN A 59 11.64 8.57 8.27
C ASN A 59 12.58 8.03 7.18
N ARG A 60 12.07 7.26 6.21
CA ARG A 60 12.88 6.70 5.11
C ARG A 60 12.11 6.78 3.80
N PRO A 61 12.80 7.00 2.65
CA PRO A 61 12.18 6.87 1.35
C PRO A 61 11.42 5.54 1.25
N PRO A 62 10.11 5.53 0.97
CA PRO A 62 9.40 4.28 0.79
C PRO A 62 10.08 3.42 -0.28
N GLN A 63 10.26 2.14 0.02
CA GLN A 63 10.75 1.18 -0.96
C GLN A 63 9.84 1.21 -2.20
N ALA A 64 10.43 1.10 -3.40
CA ALA A 64 9.68 1.15 -4.66
C ALA A 64 8.48 0.17 -4.69
N ARG A 65 8.63 -1.00 -4.05
CA ARG A 65 7.57 -1.99 -3.91
C ARG A 65 6.40 -1.50 -3.04
N ALA A 66 6.69 -0.86 -1.91
CA ALA A 66 5.68 -0.30 -1.02
C ALA A 66 4.94 0.86 -1.69
N TRP A 67 5.66 1.71 -2.43
CA TRP A 67 5.07 2.78 -3.20
C TRP A 67 4.11 2.28 -4.29
N ARG A 68 4.54 1.29 -5.10
CA ARG A 68 3.65 0.68 -6.11
C ARG A 68 2.44 0.01 -5.47
N ALA A 69 2.62 -0.69 -4.36
CA ALA A 69 1.50 -1.31 -3.63
C ALA A 69 0.50 -0.25 -3.13
N TYR A 70 0.99 0.90 -2.66
CA TYR A 70 0.15 2.04 -2.29
C TYR A 70 -0.59 2.60 -3.51
N GLN A 71 0.11 2.84 -4.62
CA GLN A 71 -0.51 3.34 -5.86
C GLN A 71 -1.59 2.38 -6.38
N ASN A 72 -1.27 1.09 -6.47
CA ASN A 72 -2.25 0.07 -6.87
C ASN A 72 -3.46 0.10 -5.94
N ARG A 73 -3.24 0.17 -4.62
CA ARG A 73 -4.34 0.25 -3.65
C ARG A 73 -5.21 1.49 -3.83
N MET A 74 -4.63 2.64 -4.18
CA MET A 74 -5.39 3.88 -4.42
C MET A 74 -6.12 3.88 -5.77
N ASN A 75 -5.53 3.24 -6.77
CA ASN A 75 -6.11 3.13 -8.11
C ASN A 75 -7.15 2.00 -8.21
N GLU A 76 -7.03 0.97 -7.38
CA GLU A 76 -8.01 -0.10 -7.29
C GLU A 76 -9.36 0.46 -6.86
N GLU A 77 -10.45 -0.11 -7.34
CA GLU A 77 -11.76 0.30 -6.89
C GLU A 77 -12.06 -0.31 -5.52
N PRO A 78 -12.61 0.45 -4.55
CA PRO A 78 -12.97 -0.13 -3.27
C PRO A 78 -13.99 -1.25 -3.41
N MET A 79 -13.87 -2.27 -2.57
CA MET A 79 -14.61 -3.53 -2.73
C MET A 79 -16.13 -3.36 -2.61
N TRP A 80 -16.60 -2.47 -1.75
CA TRP A 80 -18.04 -2.18 -1.62
C TRP A 80 -18.60 -1.56 -2.91
N LYS A 81 -17.88 -0.63 -3.53
CA LYS A 81 -18.26 -0.02 -4.81
C LYS A 81 -18.28 -1.03 -5.96
N CYS A 82 -17.30 -1.94 -5.99
CA CYS A 82 -17.33 -3.09 -6.91
C CYS A 82 -18.61 -3.92 -6.73
N ALA A 83 -18.98 -4.20 -5.48
CA ALA A 83 -20.16 -5.00 -5.16
C ALA A 83 -21.46 -4.31 -5.57
N GLU A 84 -21.60 -3.01 -5.31
CA GLU A 84 -22.73 -2.19 -5.73
C GLU A 84 -22.90 -2.21 -7.25
N ARG A 85 -21.81 -2.02 -8.00
CA ARG A 85 -21.86 -2.10 -9.47
C ARG A 85 -22.35 -3.46 -9.95
N TYR A 86 -21.90 -4.56 -9.33
CA TYR A 86 -22.39 -5.88 -9.69
C TYR A 86 -23.86 -6.09 -9.35
N ARG A 87 -24.32 -5.60 -8.19
CA ARG A 87 -25.73 -5.64 -7.81
C ARG A 87 -26.61 -4.83 -8.76
N GLN A 88 -26.16 -3.63 -9.13
CA GLN A 88 -26.83 -2.78 -10.11
C GLN A 88 -26.88 -3.47 -11.48
N MET A 89 -25.77 -4.05 -11.94
CA MET A 89 -25.73 -4.81 -13.19
C MET A 89 -26.68 -6.02 -13.17
N MET A 90 -26.83 -6.69 -12.03
CA MET A 90 -27.81 -7.78 -11.88
C MET A 90 -29.24 -7.27 -12.03
N HIS A 91 -29.57 -6.12 -11.45
CA HIS A 91 -30.90 -5.51 -11.59
C HIS A 91 -31.17 -5.02 -13.01
N GLU A 92 -30.24 -4.26 -13.60
CA GLU A 92 -30.42 -3.65 -14.94
C GLU A 92 -30.51 -4.69 -16.06
N LYS A 93 -29.70 -5.75 -15.99
CA LYS A 93 -29.64 -6.79 -17.04
C LYS A 93 -30.50 -8.02 -16.72
N GLY A 94 -31.21 -8.02 -15.59
CA GLY A 94 -32.05 -9.15 -15.17
C GLY A 94 -31.28 -10.43 -14.83
N TYR A 95 -30.03 -10.32 -14.34
CA TYR A 95 -29.30 -11.51 -13.91
C TYR A 95 -29.78 -12.00 -12.55
N HIS A 96 -30.59 -13.06 -12.54
CA HIS A 96 -31.13 -13.65 -11.30
C HIS A 96 -30.14 -14.52 -10.52
N SER A 97 -28.93 -14.78 -11.05
CA SER A 97 -27.94 -15.63 -10.37
C SER A 97 -26.51 -15.12 -10.53
N ILE A 98 -25.68 -15.41 -9.52
CA ILE A 98 -24.24 -15.08 -9.53
C ILE A 98 -23.53 -15.81 -10.69
N ARG A 99 -23.98 -17.01 -11.06
CA ARG A 99 -23.44 -17.75 -12.21
C ARG A 99 -23.76 -17.08 -13.55
N ALA A 100 -24.94 -16.49 -13.69
CA ALA A 100 -25.29 -15.71 -14.89
C ALA A 100 -24.41 -14.45 -14.98
N LEU A 101 -24.25 -13.72 -13.87
CA LEU A 101 -23.35 -12.58 -13.80
C LEU A 101 -21.90 -12.96 -14.12
N ALA A 102 -21.39 -14.05 -13.55
CA ALA A 102 -20.05 -14.58 -13.80
C ALA A 102 -19.79 -14.84 -15.29
N ARG A 103 -20.74 -15.50 -15.96
CA ARG A 103 -20.67 -15.75 -17.41
C ARG A 103 -20.68 -14.46 -18.21
N ALA A 104 -21.50 -13.48 -17.82
CA ALA A 104 -21.60 -12.20 -18.52
C ALA A 104 -20.35 -11.32 -18.34
N THR A 105 -19.71 -11.34 -17.17
CA THR A 105 -18.52 -10.51 -16.89
C THR A 105 -17.20 -11.24 -17.14
N GLY A 106 -17.23 -12.55 -17.44
CA GLY A 106 -16.04 -13.40 -17.53
C GLY A 106 -15.29 -13.56 -16.20
N ALA A 107 -15.94 -13.27 -15.07
CA ALA A 107 -15.32 -13.31 -13.75
C ALA A 107 -15.62 -14.64 -13.05
N ASP A 108 -14.74 -15.09 -12.17
CA ASP A 108 -14.99 -16.27 -11.35
C ASP A 108 -16.21 -16.07 -10.42
N HIS A 109 -17.12 -17.04 -10.44
CA HIS A 109 -18.35 -17.02 -9.65
C HIS A 109 -18.06 -16.99 -8.13
N SER A 110 -17.01 -17.70 -7.67
CA SER A 110 -16.62 -17.73 -6.27
C SER A 110 -16.05 -16.38 -5.82
N ARG A 111 -15.34 -15.68 -6.71
CA ARG A 111 -14.93 -14.28 -6.48
C ARG A 111 -16.15 -13.35 -6.42
N LEU A 112 -17.08 -13.41 -7.37
CA LEU A 112 -18.26 -12.54 -7.37
C LEU A 112 -19.13 -12.75 -6.11
N ALA A 113 -19.34 -13.98 -5.69
CA ALA A 113 -20.06 -14.28 -4.45
C ALA A 113 -19.39 -13.64 -3.22
N ARG A 114 -18.06 -13.69 -3.14
CA ARG A 114 -17.30 -13.04 -2.07
C ARG A 114 -17.43 -11.52 -2.08
N ILE A 115 -17.48 -10.91 -3.28
CA ILE A 115 -17.64 -9.47 -3.45
C ILE A 115 -19.05 -9.05 -3.04
N LEU A 116 -20.08 -9.72 -3.58
CA LEU A 116 -21.48 -9.42 -3.28
C LEU A 116 -21.82 -9.60 -1.80
N LYS A 117 -21.17 -10.56 -1.12
CA LYS A 117 -21.30 -10.76 0.32
C LYS A 117 -20.91 -9.54 1.17
N VAL A 118 -20.11 -8.63 0.63
CA VAL A 118 -19.78 -7.36 1.33
C VAL A 118 -21.03 -6.48 1.50
N LEU A 119 -22.03 -6.60 0.63
CA LEU A 119 -23.28 -5.84 0.73
C LEU A 119 -24.23 -6.35 1.83
N GLU A 120 -23.89 -7.44 2.50
CA GLU A 120 -24.60 -7.91 3.70
C GLU A 120 -24.26 -7.07 4.95
N LEU A 121 -23.27 -6.16 4.85
CA LEU A 121 -22.97 -5.22 5.93
C LEU A 121 -24.14 -4.24 6.16
N PRO A 122 -24.34 -3.76 7.41
CA PRO A 122 -25.33 -2.73 7.70
C PRO A 122 -25.14 -1.49 6.80
N GLU A 123 -26.25 -0.91 6.34
CA GLU A 123 -26.22 0.23 5.41
C GLU A 123 -25.50 1.44 6.01
N GLY A 124 -25.59 1.67 7.32
CA GLY A 124 -24.84 2.75 7.99
C GLY A 124 -23.32 2.56 7.89
N VAL A 125 -22.82 1.32 7.95
CA VAL A 125 -21.40 1.01 7.72
C VAL A 125 -21.02 1.28 6.27
N LEU A 126 -21.85 0.84 5.32
CA LEU A 126 -21.59 1.09 3.90
C LEU A 126 -21.59 2.59 3.58
N ALA A 127 -22.53 3.34 4.15
CA ALA A 127 -22.59 4.80 4.02
C ALA A 127 -21.31 5.48 4.54
N GLU A 128 -20.82 5.10 5.72
CA GLU A 128 -19.56 5.65 6.24
C GLU A 128 -18.34 5.26 5.40
N LEU A 129 -18.30 4.03 4.88
CA LEU A 129 -17.24 3.63 3.95
C LEU A 129 -17.28 4.44 2.65
N ARG A 130 -18.47 4.83 2.17
CA ARG A 130 -18.63 5.73 1.00
C ARG A 130 -18.14 7.15 1.34
N ASN A 131 -18.55 7.69 2.49
CA ASN A 131 -18.14 9.03 2.95
C ASN A 131 -16.61 9.14 3.06
N HIS A 132 -15.96 8.07 3.51
CA HIS A 132 -14.51 8.00 3.67
C HIS A 132 -13.79 7.27 2.53
N ALA A 133 -14.40 7.16 1.34
CA ALA A 133 -13.80 6.44 0.21
C ALA A 133 -12.48 7.05 -0.30
N SER A 134 -12.25 8.34 -0.07
CA SER A 134 -10.98 9.02 -0.38
C SER A 134 -9.89 8.77 0.68
N HIS A 135 -10.25 8.28 1.87
CA HIS A 135 -9.32 8.16 2.99
C HIS A 135 -8.43 6.92 2.87
N SER A 136 -7.12 7.14 2.70
CA SER A 136 -6.14 6.09 2.42
C SER A 136 -6.10 4.98 3.46
N HIS A 137 -6.18 5.35 4.75
CA HIS A 137 -6.13 4.38 5.85
C HIS A 137 -7.37 3.50 5.93
N VAL A 138 -8.54 4.05 5.62
CA VAL A 138 -9.80 3.30 5.61
C VAL A 138 -9.71 2.24 4.52
N ARG A 139 -9.28 2.62 3.32
CA ARG A 139 -9.06 1.67 2.21
C ARG A 139 -8.01 0.60 2.53
N ALA A 140 -6.92 0.97 3.21
CA ALA A 140 -5.88 0.05 3.62
C ALA A 140 -6.35 -0.96 4.67
N HIS A 141 -7.22 -0.53 5.57
CA HIS A 141 -7.73 -1.35 6.65
C HIS A 141 -8.88 -2.27 6.20
N PHE A 142 -9.85 -1.71 5.48
CA PHE A 142 -11.07 -2.40 5.03
C PHE A 142 -10.86 -3.12 3.68
N THR A 143 -9.93 -4.07 3.68
CA THR A 143 -9.71 -5.00 2.57
C THR A 143 -10.88 -5.97 2.39
N GLU A 144 -10.99 -6.64 1.24
CA GLU A 144 -12.00 -7.70 0.99
C GLU A 144 -12.05 -8.72 2.15
N LYS A 145 -10.87 -9.18 2.60
CA LYS A 145 -10.76 -10.16 3.67
C LYS A 145 -11.35 -9.62 4.98
N ARG A 146 -11.05 -8.36 5.32
CA ARG A 146 -11.53 -7.74 6.56
C ARG A 146 -13.05 -7.51 6.51
N LEU A 147 -13.57 -6.99 5.40
CA LEU A 147 -15.02 -6.78 5.24
C LEU A 147 -15.79 -8.10 5.34
N ARG A 148 -15.32 -9.16 4.67
CA ARG A 148 -15.93 -10.49 4.79
C ARG A 148 -15.83 -11.06 6.20
N GLN A 149 -14.74 -10.79 6.90
CA GLN A 149 -14.58 -11.21 8.30
C GLN A 149 -15.61 -10.51 9.19
N LEU A 150 -15.85 -9.21 9.00
CA LEU A 150 -16.87 -8.46 9.76
C LEU A 150 -18.28 -9.01 9.52
N VAL A 151 -18.61 -9.36 8.28
CA VAL A 151 -19.87 -10.04 7.94
C VAL A 151 -19.97 -11.39 8.64
N ARG A 152 -18.91 -12.21 8.58
CA ARG A 152 -18.89 -13.54 9.21
C ARG A 152 -19.03 -13.47 10.74
N GLU A 153 -18.44 -12.47 11.36
CA GLU A 153 -18.45 -12.27 12.81
C GLU A 153 -19.78 -11.65 13.31
N ASN A 154 -20.68 -11.23 12.42
CA ASN A 154 -21.91 -10.48 12.76
C ASN A 154 -21.65 -9.36 13.77
N ARG A 155 -20.53 -8.64 13.57
CA ARG A 155 -20.08 -7.62 14.52
C ARG A 155 -21.09 -6.47 14.55
N SER A 156 -21.36 -5.93 15.74
CA SER A 156 -22.32 -4.83 15.88
C SER A 156 -21.92 -3.62 15.05
N GLU A 157 -22.90 -3.00 14.39
CA GLU A 157 -22.73 -1.82 13.53
C GLU A 157 -21.93 -0.73 14.25
N ARG A 158 -22.32 -0.39 15.48
CA ARG A 158 -21.65 0.62 16.31
C ARG A 158 -20.16 0.34 16.51
N ALA A 159 -19.75 -0.92 16.65
CA ALA A 159 -18.34 -1.26 16.82
C ALA A 159 -17.54 -1.03 15.54
N ILE A 160 -18.12 -1.32 14.38
CA ILE A 160 -17.50 -1.09 13.07
C ILE A 160 -17.39 0.41 12.79
N LEU A 161 -18.45 1.18 13.06
CA LEU A 161 -18.46 2.64 12.89
C LEU A 161 -17.40 3.33 13.77
N ARG A 162 -17.25 2.89 15.03
CA ARG A 162 -16.17 3.37 15.92
C ARG A 162 -14.79 3.06 15.35
N GLU A 163 -14.58 1.88 14.79
CA GLU A 163 -13.31 1.50 14.15
C GLU A 163 -13.01 2.40 12.93
N ILE A 164 -14.01 2.68 12.08
CA ILE A 164 -13.86 3.62 10.95
C ILE A 164 -13.46 5.00 11.48
N THR A 165 -14.19 5.51 12.46
CA THR A 165 -13.95 6.84 13.05
C THR A 165 -12.55 6.95 13.67
N GLN A 166 -12.10 5.93 14.40
CA GLN A 166 -10.75 5.87 14.98
C GLN A 166 -9.64 5.86 13.93
N ILE A 167 -9.88 5.25 12.77
CA ILE A 167 -8.93 5.24 11.65
C ILE A 167 -8.89 6.61 10.98
N VAL A 168 -10.04 7.28 10.83
CA VAL A 168 -10.13 8.63 10.25
C VAL A 168 -9.47 9.67 11.16
N GLN A 169 -9.67 9.55 12.48
CA GLN A 169 -9.06 10.44 13.48
C GLN A 169 -7.54 10.19 13.66
N GLY A 170 -6.96 9.20 12.99
CA GLY A 170 -5.54 8.88 13.09
C GLY A 170 -5.12 8.26 14.44
N SER A 171 -6.07 7.97 15.34
CA SER A 171 -5.78 7.42 16.67
C SER A 171 -5.38 5.94 16.64
N THR A 172 -5.55 5.26 15.50
CA THR A 172 -5.12 3.88 15.31
C THR A 172 -3.89 3.82 14.41
N CYS A 173 -2.72 3.76 15.04
CA CYS A 173 -1.52 3.27 14.40
C CYS A 173 -1.81 1.83 13.93
N LEU A 174 -1.92 1.60 12.62
CA LEU A 174 -2.09 0.26 12.05
C LEU A 174 -0.80 -0.56 12.24
N SER A 175 -0.54 -1.01 13.46
CA SER A 175 0.68 -1.74 13.86
C SER A 175 0.84 -3.11 13.19
N ARG A 176 -0.08 -3.52 12.31
CA ARG A 176 -0.20 -4.92 11.86
C ARG A 176 0.66 -5.33 10.66
N PHE A 177 1.39 -4.41 10.00
CA PHE A 177 2.20 -4.78 8.83
C PHE A 177 3.71 -4.93 9.09
N ALA A 178 4.21 -4.67 10.30
CA ALA A 178 5.65 -4.73 10.58
C ALA A 178 6.15 -6.05 11.24
N GLN A 179 5.27 -6.94 11.71
CA GLN A 179 5.71 -8.07 12.56
C GLN A 179 5.78 -9.45 11.86
N LYS A 180 6.09 -9.52 10.56
CA LYS A 180 6.35 -10.82 9.91
C LYS A 180 7.74 -10.86 9.27
N LYS A 181 8.71 -11.24 10.10
CA LYS A 181 9.77 -12.26 9.87
C LYS A 181 11.02 -11.94 10.71
N GLN A 182 10.92 -12.10 12.03
CA GLN A 182 12.06 -12.63 12.78
C GLN A 182 11.91 -14.15 12.67
N TYR A 183 12.41 -14.73 11.58
CA TYR A 183 12.59 -16.17 11.55
C TYR A 183 13.73 -16.46 12.53
N CYS A 184 13.40 -17.15 13.61
CA CYS A 184 14.34 -17.83 14.46
C CYS A 184 15.14 -18.78 13.57
N GLY A 185 16.40 -18.42 13.27
CA GLY A 185 17.40 -19.39 12.85
C GLY A 185 17.64 -20.30 14.05
N ALA A 186 16.84 -21.36 14.19
CA ALA A 186 17.15 -22.45 15.08
C ALA A 186 18.42 -23.11 14.54
N GLY A 187 19.54 -22.83 15.21
CA GLY A 187 20.81 -23.47 14.94
C GLY A 187 20.65 -24.98 15.05
N THR A 188 20.97 -25.67 13.96
CA THR A 188 21.13 -27.12 13.95
C THR A 188 22.49 -27.40 14.59
N THR A 189 22.52 -27.87 15.83
CA THR A 189 23.75 -28.37 16.45
C THR A 189 24.10 -29.71 15.79
N LEU A 190 25.23 -29.74 15.08
CA LEU A 190 25.90 -30.99 14.70
C LEU A 190 26.30 -31.73 15.99
N ALA A 191 25.89 -32.97 16.13
CA ALA A 191 26.44 -33.90 17.11
C ALA A 191 27.66 -34.61 16.49
N GLU A 192 28.75 -34.63 17.24
CA GLU A 192 29.95 -35.47 17.01
C GLU A 192 29.72 -36.91 17.45
#